data_AF-A0A5C5YRC1-F1
#
_entry.id   AF-A0A5C5YRC1-F1
#
_cell.length_a   1.000
_cell.length_b   1.000
_cell.length_c   1.000
_cell.angle_alpha   90.00
_cell.angle_beta   90.00
_cell.angle_gamma   90.00
#
_symmetry.space_group_name_H-M   'P 1'
#
loop_
_entity.id
_entity.type
_entity.pdbx_description
1 polymer ?
#
loop_
_entity_poly.entity_id
_entity_poly.type
_entity_poly.pdbx_seq_one_letter_code
_entity_poly.pdbx_strand_id
1 'polypeptide(L)'
;MRSTSLTAIAAGVLAAALAAQCSAATIYAVNDIGLVKRFSGIASGANPVTDGSFGGGSGVLVATIPGYGEYQGMTFAPGGGVLGVNPGGDVVQWSGIADWLANATPAVLAADVFADKTNGNGAAAGGGAGTIHGLSYDGGTGGFYVTLEADDDTDGDVRQYASLADLLTDTGANLAAPYGGNLLNFYYPDEDAPSNRDAPNDTPGANYFQIAGNGQLEGFLSLADYASDPNNRTFQQGFGSGLRAAFAVPEPSALWLTAFAAASAFRRRRASVSH
;
A
#
# COMPACT_ATOMS: atom_id res chain seq x y z
N MET A 1 43.21 28.53 -18.99
CA MET A 1 42.69 27.23 -19.51
C MET A 1 42.30 26.32 -18.33
N ARG A 2 41.13 26.52 -17.72
CA ARG A 2 40.52 25.61 -16.71
C ARG A 2 39.01 25.89 -16.65
N SER A 3 38.24 25.40 -17.62
CA SER A 3 36.77 25.61 -17.64
C SER A 3 35.99 24.52 -18.39
N THR A 4 36.65 23.49 -18.92
CA THR A 4 35.99 22.44 -19.72
C THR A 4 35.59 21.20 -18.91
N SER A 5 36.03 21.07 -17.66
CA SER A 5 35.82 19.86 -16.85
C SER A 5 34.53 19.85 -16.01
N LEU A 6 33.93 21.02 -15.75
CA LEU A 6 32.75 21.14 -14.87
C LEU A 6 31.42 20.89 -15.59
N THR A 7 31.32 21.23 -16.87
CA THR A 7 30.09 21.04 -17.67
C THR A 7 29.83 19.56 -17.99
N ALA A 8 30.90 18.77 -18.18
CA ALA A 8 30.79 17.34 -18.48
C ALA A 8 30.28 16.51 -17.28
N ILE A 9 30.65 16.89 -16.05
CA ILE A 9 30.20 16.19 -14.82
C ILE A 9 28.72 16.49 -14.54
N ALA A 10 28.27 17.72 -14.76
CA ALA A 10 26.85 18.09 -14.59
C ALA A 10 25.94 17.38 -15.61
N ALA A 11 26.39 17.23 -16.86
CA ALA A 11 25.65 16.51 -17.89
C ALA A 11 25.57 14.99 -17.62
N GLY A 12 26.64 14.38 -17.09
CA GLY A 12 26.64 12.96 -16.73
C GLY A 12 25.72 12.60 -15.56
N VAL A 13 25.63 13.47 -14.55
CA VAL A 13 24.70 13.29 -13.41
C VAL A 13 23.24 13.50 -13.84
N LEU A 14 22.97 14.45 -14.74
CA LEU A 14 21.63 14.69 -15.27
C LEU A 14 21.16 13.53 -16.17
N ALA A 15 22.04 12.96 -16.99
CA ALA A 15 21.73 11.81 -17.84
C ALA A 15 21.54 10.51 -17.03
N ALA A 16 22.32 10.29 -15.96
CA ALA A 16 22.12 9.17 -15.05
C ALA A 16 20.83 9.30 -14.21
N ALA A 17 20.42 10.53 -13.87
CA ALA A 17 19.15 10.80 -13.19
C ALA A 17 17.93 10.62 -14.11
N LEU A 18 18.08 10.84 -15.42
CA LEU A 18 17.04 10.59 -16.43
C LEU A 18 16.93 9.12 -16.85
N ALA A 19 17.95 8.31 -16.59
CA ALA A 19 18.01 6.88 -16.93
C ALA A 19 17.70 5.95 -15.73
N ALA A 20 17.41 6.51 -14.55
CA ALA A 20 16.67 5.76 -13.53
C ALA A 20 15.27 5.52 -14.11
N GLN A 21 15.10 4.40 -14.82
CA GLN A 21 13.77 3.82 -15.01
C GLN A 21 13.13 3.85 -13.62
N CYS A 22 12.05 4.62 -13.44
CA CYS A 22 11.21 4.46 -12.26
C CYS A 22 10.89 2.96 -12.20
N SER A 23 11.48 2.25 -11.23
CA SER A 23 10.98 0.94 -10.88
C SER A 23 9.54 1.17 -10.43
N ALA A 24 8.64 0.31 -10.87
CA ALA A 24 7.31 0.31 -10.29
C ALA A 24 7.39 0.07 -8.78
N ALA A 25 6.39 0.58 -8.07
CA ALA A 25 6.26 0.49 -6.64
C ALA A 25 6.27 -0.98 -6.22
N THR A 26 7.06 -1.26 -5.21
CA THR A 26 7.13 -2.60 -4.66
C THR A 26 5.83 -2.92 -3.93
N ILE A 27 5.20 -4.06 -4.25
CA ILE A 27 3.99 -4.51 -3.56
C ILE A 27 4.38 -5.57 -2.54
N TYR A 28 3.91 -5.42 -1.31
CA TYR A 28 4.00 -6.46 -0.28
C TYR A 28 2.61 -7.05 -0.07
N ALA A 29 2.52 -8.38 0.02
CA ALA A 29 1.30 -9.08 0.38
C ALA A 29 1.57 -10.09 1.50
N VAL A 30 0.56 -10.30 2.34
CA VAL A 30 0.61 -11.19 3.50
C VAL A 30 -0.59 -12.13 3.48
N ASN A 31 -0.36 -13.41 3.79
CA ASN A 31 -1.45 -14.38 3.95
C ASN A 31 -1.77 -14.69 5.42
N ASP A 32 -2.84 -15.46 5.61
CA ASP A 32 -3.42 -15.93 6.87
C ASP A 32 -2.52 -16.81 7.73
N ILE A 33 -1.37 -17.25 7.22
CA ILE A 33 -0.32 -17.95 7.98
C ILE A 33 0.96 -17.13 8.11
N GLY A 34 0.94 -15.87 7.69
CA GLY A 34 2.04 -14.91 7.88
C GLY A 34 3.20 -15.02 6.88
N LEU A 35 2.99 -15.64 5.71
CA LEU A 35 3.94 -15.53 4.60
C LEU A 35 3.91 -14.11 4.05
N VAL A 36 5.08 -13.49 3.91
CA VAL A 36 5.23 -12.17 3.32
C VAL A 36 5.90 -12.30 1.96
N LYS A 37 5.19 -11.93 0.90
CA LYS A 37 5.73 -11.89 -0.46
C LYS A 37 5.89 -10.47 -0.96
N ARG A 38 6.92 -10.27 -1.76
CA ARG A 38 7.24 -9.02 -2.45
C ARG A 38 7.10 -9.20 -3.96
N PHE A 39 6.42 -8.27 -4.62
CA PHE A 39 6.28 -8.17 -6.06
C PHE A 39 6.89 -6.87 -6.56
N SER A 40 7.40 -6.86 -7.80
CA SER A 40 8.07 -5.69 -8.38
C SER A 40 7.13 -4.69 -9.05
N GLY A 41 5.82 -4.97 -9.05
CA GLY A 41 4.77 -4.20 -9.73
C GLY A 41 3.61 -5.11 -10.08
N ILE A 42 2.61 -4.58 -10.79
CA ILE A 42 1.48 -5.41 -11.26
C ILE A 42 1.90 -6.23 -12.48
N ALA A 43 2.44 -5.59 -13.53
CA ALA A 43 2.92 -6.29 -14.73
C ALA A 43 4.37 -5.98 -15.11
N SER A 44 5.05 -5.12 -14.37
CA SER A 44 6.46 -4.78 -14.61
C SER A 44 7.42 -5.31 -13.54
N GLY A 45 8.70 -5.25 -13.90
CA GLY A 45 9.81 -5.72 -13.06
C GLY A 45 10.06 -7.22 -13.16
N ALA A 46 10.89 -7.74 -12.26
CA ALA A 46 11.41 -9.11 -12.33
C ALA A 46 10.47 -10.19 -11.76
N ASN A 47 9.51 -9.81 -10.91
CA ASN A 47 8.54 -10.71 -10.29
C ASN A 47 7.18 -9.99 -10.17
N PRO A 48 6.52 -9.66 -11.30
CA PRO A 48 5.23 -8.99 -11.29
C PRO A 48 4.12 -9.88 -10.72
N VAL A 49 3.03 -9.24 -10.32
CA VAL A 49 1.81 -9.93 -9.89
C VAL A 49 1.18 -10.75 -11.03
N THR A 50 1.33 -10.33 -12.28
CA THR A 50 0.77 -11.06 -13.45
C THR A 50 1.45 -12.39 -13.77
N ASP A 51 2.61 -12.70 -13.18
CA ASP A 51 3.27 -13.99 -13.39
C ASP A 51 2.51 -15.15 -12.71
N GLY A 52 1.49 -14.85 -11.89
CA GLY A 52 0.62 -15.84 -11.27
C GLY A 52 0.12 -15.47 -9.87
N SER A 53 -0.40 -16.46 -9.15
CA SER A 53 -1.05 -16.26 -7.86
C SER A 53 -0.07 -16.22 -6.68
N PHE A 54 -0.52 -15.68 -5.53
CA PHE A 54 0.23 -15.68 -4.29
C PHE A 54 0.69 -17.09 -3.90
N GLY A 55 -0.21 -18.08 -3.97
CA GLY A 55 0.12 -19.49 -3.68
C GLY A 55 0.89 -20.20 -4.80
N GLY A 56 0.81 -19.72 -6.04
CA GLY A 56 1.35 -20.35 -7.26
C GLY A 56 2.84 -20.12 -7.51
N GLY A 57 3.53 -19.39 -6.64
CA GLY A 57 4.97 -19.15 -6.75
C GLY A 57 5.37 -17.77 -7.27
N SER A 58 4.41 -16.92 -7.65
CA SER A 58 4.70 -15.52 -8.01
C SER A 58 5.16 -14.70 -6.82
N GLY A 59 5.93 -13.65 -7.11
CA GLY A 59 6.58 -12.83 -6.10
C GLY A 59 7.70 -13.57 -5.36
N VAL A 60 8.51 -12.81 -4.63
CA VAL A 60 9.62 -13.34 -3.83
C VAL A 60 9.16 -13.46 -2.38
N LEU A 61 9.28 -14.65 -1.78
CA LEU A 61 9.11 -14.80 -0.33
C LEU A 61 10.23 -14.04 0.39
N VAL A 62 9.87 -13.05 1.19
CA VAL A 62 10.83 -12.19 1.90
C VAL A 62 10.84 -12.41 3.41
N ALA A 63 9.76 -12.93 3.98
CA ALA A 63 9.69 -13.32 5.39
C ALA A 63 8.56 -14.32 5.64
N THR A 64 8.64 -15.02 6.77
CA THR A 64 7.55 -15.81 7.35
C THR A 64 7.40 -15.38 8.81
N ILE A 65 6.33 -14.66 9.12
CA ILE A 65 6.05 -14.08 10.44
C ILE A 65 4.66 -14.57 10.85
N PRO A 66 4.54 -15.72 11.56
CA PRO A 66 3.25 -16.36 11.81
C PRO A 66 2.18 -15.44 12.41
N GLY A 67 2.58 -14.55 13.33
CA GLY A 67 1.65 -13.60 13.97
C GLY A 67 1.01 -12.60 13.00
N TYR A 68 1.56 -12.40 11.80
CA TYR A 68 0.94 -11.53 10.79
C TYR A 68 -0.30 -12.13 10.16
N GLY A 69 -0.49 -13.45 10.25
CA GLY A 69 -1.71 -14.12 9.81
C GLY A 69 -2.95 -13.78 10.64
N GLU A 70 -2.75 -13.22 11.84
CA GLU A 70 -3.82 -12.85 12.76
C GLU A 70 -4.18 -11.35 12.70
N TYR A 71 -3.37 -10.53 12.03
CA TYR A 71 -3.69 -9.12 11.85
C TYR A 71 -4.91 -8.95 10.95
N GLN A 72 -5.75 -7.98 11.30
CA GLN A 72 -6.97 -7.66 10.57
C GLN A 72 -6.68 -6.88 9.28
N GLY A 73 -5.55 -6.17 9.20
CA GLY A 73 -5.16 -5.42 8.02
C GLY A 73 -3.80 -4.76 8.19
N MET A 74 -3.12 -4.44 7.08
CA MET A 74 -1.87 -3.66 7.09
C MET A 74 -1.75 -2.79 5.86
N THR A 75 -1.10 -1.63 6.00
CA THR A 75 -0.82 -0.74 4.87
C THR A 75 0.48 0.05 5.05
N PHE A 76 1.04 0.56 3.95
CA PHE A 76 2.16 1.49 4.00
C PHE A 76 1.65 2.91 4.20
N ALA A 77 2.06 3.53 5.30
CA ALA A 77 1.53 4.81 5.75
C ALA A 77 2.35 6.00 5.23
N PRO A 78 1.72 7.19 5.15
CA PRO A 78 2.44 8.42 4.88
C PRO A 78 3.56 8.63 5.91
N GLY A 79 4.74 9.02 5.43
CA GLY A 79 5.93 9.17 6.28
C GLY A 79 6.85 7.94 6.35
N GLY A 80 6.49 6.84 5.69
CA GLY A 80 7.40 5.72 5.44
C GLY A 80 7.28 4.52 6.38
N GLY A 81 6.29 4.55 7.29
CA GLY A 81 5.99 3.46 8.22
C GLY A 81 5.02 2.43 7.65
N VAL A 82 4.88 1.29 8.32
CA VAL A 82 3.81 0.31 8.06
C VAL A 82 2.81 0.43 9.20
N LEU A 83 1.53 0.60 8.89
CA LEU A 83 0.44 0.49 9.86
C LEU A 83 -0.14 -0.92 9.82
N GLY A 84 -0.60 -1.39 10.97
CA GLY A 84 -1.36 -2.62 11.08
C GLY A 84 -2.50 -2.48 12.08
N VAL A 85 -3.52 -3.30 11.92
CA VAL A 85 -4.55 -3.53 12.94
C VAL A 85 -4.33 -4.91 13.53
N ASN A 86 -3.94 -4.95 14.80
CA ASN A 86 -3.63 -6.22 15.47
C ASN A 86 -4.93 -7.01 15.77
N PRO A 87 -4.84 -8.28 16.22
CA PRO A 87 -6.02 -9.09 16.50
C PRO A 87 -6.97 -8.47 17.54
N GLY A 88 -6.44 -7.68 18.47
CA GLY A 88 -7.21 -6.97 19.49
C GLY A 88 -7.91 -5.70 18.99
N GLY A 89 -7.63 -5.25 17.76
CA GLY A 89 -8.21 -4.04 17.18
C GLY A 89 -7.40 -2.76 17.40
N ASP A 90 -6.16 -2.86 17.93
CA ASP A 90 -5.30 -1.68 18.05
C ASP A 90 -4.72 -1.31 16.69
N VAL A 91 -4.62 0.00 16.42
CA VAL A 91 -3.83 0.53 15.31
C VAL A 91 -2.39 0.69 15.78
N VAL A 92 -1.48 -0.04 15.15
CA VAL A 92 -0.05 -0.09 15.48
C VAL A 92 0.81 0.35 14.29
N GLN A 93 2.04 0.79 14.55
CA GLN A 93 2.97 1.26 13.53
C GLN A 93 4.39 0.71 13.71
N TRP A 94 4.97 0.22 12.62
CA TRP A 94 6.41 0.04 12.46
C TRP A 94 7.03 1.26 11.78
N SER A 95 8.24 1.65 12.16
CA SER A 95 8.91 2.84 11.60
C SER A 95 9.21 2.72 10.11
N GLY A 96 9.23 1.49 9.57
CA GLY A 96 9.32 1.24 8.14
C GLY A 96 9.36 -0.25 7.79
N ILE A 97 9.53 -0.54 6.50
CA ILE A 97 9.52 -1.90 5.95
C ILE A 97 10.58 -2.80 6.59
N ALA A 98 11.76 -2.27 6.91
CA ALA A 98 12.83 -3.05 7.55
C ALA A 98 12.42 -3.54 8.96
N ASP A 99 11.85 -2.65 9.77
CA ASP A 99 11.37 -2.97 11.12
C ASP A 99 10.20 -3.96 11.07
N TRP A 100 9.28 -3.77 10.11
CA TRP A 100 8.17 -4.66 9.85
C TRP A 100 8.64 -6.06 9.43
N LEU A 101 9.53 -6.17 8.42
CA LEU A 101 10.07 -7.47 8.00
C LEU A 101 10.91 -8.16 9.08
N ALA A 102 11.50 -7.40 10.00
CA ALA A 102 12.22 -7.94 11.16
C ALA A 102 11.29 -8.37 12.31
N ASN A 103 9.98 -8.19 12.16
CA ASN A 103 8.98 -8.38 13.22
C ASN A 103 9.37 -7.63 14.52
N ALA A 104 9.86 -6.39 14.38
CA ALA A 104 10.11 -5.53 15.53
C ALA A 104 8.80 -5.23 16.27
N THR A 105 8.88 -4.87 17.54
CA THR A 105 7.70 -4.43 18.30
C THR A 105 7.18 -3.12 17.74
N PRO A 106 5.94 -3.05 17.22
CA PRO A 106 5.38 -1.81 16.73
C PRO A 106 4.97 -0.89 17.88
N ALA A 107 4.89 0.41 17.62
CA ALA A 107 4.28 1.36 18.53
C ALA A 107 2.75 1.30 18.41
N VAL A 108 2.04 1.29 19.53
CA VAL A 108 0.58 1.44 19.53
C VAL A 108 0.24 2.92 19.32
N LEU A 109 -0.51 3.24 18.27
CA LEU A 109 -0.96 4.60 17.99
C LEU A 109 -2.32 4.89 18.62
N ALA A 110 -3.24 3.94 18.54
CA ALA A 110 -4.54 3.99 19.18
C ALA A 110 -4.98 2.57 19.53
N ALA A 111 -5.56 2.41 20.72
CA ALA A 111 -6.01 1.13 21.22
C ALA A 111 -7.50 0.91 20.93
N ASP A 112 -7.89 -0.36 20.74
CA ASP A 112 -9.29 -0.81 20.61
C ASP A 112 -10.12 -0.10 19.51
N VAL A 113 -9.48 0.45 18.47
CA VAL A 113 -10.18 1.18 17.39
C VAL A 113 -11.09 0.22 16.62
N PHE A 114 -10.56 -0.94 16.22
CA PHE A 114 -11.24 -1.98 15.44
C PHE A 114 -11.48 -3.24 16.26
N ALA A 115 -11.82 -3.05 17.53
CA ALA A 115 -12.10 -4.15 18.44
C ALA A 115 -13.57 -4.59 18.34
N ASP A 116 -13.81 -5.90 18.25
CA ASP A 116 -15.15 -6.48 18.41
C ASP A 116 -15.48 -6.67 19.89
N LYS A 117 -15.90 -5.56 20.51
CA LYS A 117 -16.24 -5.51 21.94
C LYS A 117 -17.46 -6.35 22.27
N THR A 118 -18.34 -6.59 21.31
CA THR A 118 -19.54 -7.42 21.46
C THR A 118 -19.20 -8.90 21.64
N ASN A 119 -18.14 -9.39 20.99
CA ASN A 119 -17.64 -10.76 21.16
C ASN A 119 -16.39 -10.87 22.06
N GLY A 120 -16.08 -9.82 22.83
CA GLY A 120 -15.03 -9.84 23.84
C GLY A 120 -13.61 -9.55 23.35
N ASN A 121 -13.45 -9.03 22.12
CA ASN A 121 -12.20 -8.44 21.66
C ASN A 121 -12.11 -6.98 22.14
N GLY A 122 -11.01 -6.64 22.81
CA GLY A 122 -10.74 -5.29 23.36
C GLY A 122 -11.37 -5.00 24.73
N ALA A 123 -11.08 -3.82 25.30
CA ALA A 123 -11.61 -3.44 26.61
C ALA A 123 -13.14 -3.18 26.57
N ALA A 124 -13.87 -3.70 27.57
CA ALA A 124 -15.34 -3.64 27.65
C ALA A 124 -15.96 -2.22 27.79
N ALA A 125 -15.14 -1.16 27.84
CA ALA A 125 -15.58 0.22 27.97
C ALA A 125 -15.23 1.02 26.69
N GLY A 126 -16.22 1.73 26.11
CA GLY A 126 -16.09 2.53 24.88
C GLY A 126 -16.61 1.81 23.62
N GLY A 127 -16.88 2.57 22.55
CA GLY A 127 -17.20 1.99 21.23
C GLY A 127 -15.93 1.50 20.53
N GLY A 128 -16.04 0.45 19.72
CA GLY A 128 -15.05 0.06 18.71
C GLY A 128 -15.77 0.00 17.36
N ALA A 129 -15.05 0.21 16.27
CA ALA A 129 -15.61 0.30 14.92
C ALA A 129 -16.15 -1.03 14.36
N GLY A 130 -15.90 -2.14 15.08
CA GLY A 130 -15.98 -3.52 14.56
C GLY A 130 -14.63 -4.01 14.04
N THR A 131 -14.49 -5.32 13.84
CA THR A 131 -13.30 -5.88 13.16
C THR A 131 -13.34 -5.55 11.66
N ILE A 132 -12.22 -5.76 10.99
CA ILE A 132 -12.05 -5.47 9.56
C ILE A 132 -11.34 -6.63 8.84
N HIS A 133 -11.58 -6.77 7.54
CA HIS A 133 -10.85 -7.72 6.69
C HIS A 133 -9.54 -7.15 6.14
N GLY A 134 -9.43 -5.82 6.06
CA GLY A 134 -8.27 -5.16 5.48
C GLY A 134 -8.19 -3.66 5.76
N LEU A 135 -6.98 -3.12 5.61
CA LEU A 135 -6.64 -1.70 5.77
C LEU A 135 -5.79 -1.27 4.58
N SER A 136 -6.08 -0.11 4.00
CA SER A 136 -5.25 0.52 2.98
C SER A 136 -5.12 2.02 3.14
N TYR A 137 -4.01 2.55 2.63
CA TYR A 137 -3.74 3.97 2.48
C TYR A 137 -3.71 4.31 0.99
N ASP A 138 -4.42 5.36 0.61
CA ASP A 138 -4.40 5.92 -0.74
C ASP A 138 -3.45 7.12 -0.79
N GLY A 139 -2.33 6.96 -1.49
CA GLY A 139 -1.35 8.03 -1.69
C GLY A 139 -1.85 9.16 -2.60
N GLY A 140 -2.87 8.91 -3.42
CA GLY A 140 -3.49 9.89 -4.31
C GLY A 140 -4.43 10.85 -3.57
N THR A 141 -5.21 10.35 -2.61
CA THR A 141 -6.16 11.18 -1.83
C THR A 141 -5.65 11.56 -0.44
N GLY A 142 -4.72 10.77 0.12
CA GLY A 142 -4.28 10.88 1.52
C GLY A 142 -5.22 10.20 2.52
N GLY A 143 -6.28 9.54 2.05
CA GLY A 143 -7.25 8.84 2.90
C GLY A 143 -6.85 7.42 3.26
N PHE A 144 -7.52 6.87 4.26
CA PHE A 144 -7.45 5.46 4.65
C PHE A 144 -8.77 4.78 4.32
N TYR A 145 -8.69 3.52 3.90
CA TYR A 145 -9.84 2.70 3.58
C TYR A 145 -9.76 1.41 4.37
N VAL A 146 -10.88 1.00 4.93
CA VAL A 146 -11.03 -0.29 5.61
C VAL A 146 -12.09 -1.11 4.92
N THR A 147 -11.83 -2.39 4.76
CA THR A 147 -12.82 -3.37 4.32
C THR A 147 -13.52 -3.91 5.56
N LEU A 148 -14.82 -3.67 5.69
CA LEU A 148 -15.60 -4.02 6.87
C LEU A 148 -15.74 -5.53 7.02
N GLU A 149 -15.65 -6.02 8.25
CA GLU A 149 -16.08 -7.37 8.63
C GLU A 149 -17.42 -7.24 9.37
N ALA A 150 -18.45 -7.94 8.91
CA ALA A 150 -19.80 -7.87 9.48
C ALA A 150 -20.56 -9.20 9.34
N ASP A 151 -21.60 -9.38 10.17
CA ASP A 151 -22.51 -10.52 10.10
C ASP A 151 -23.73 -10.27 9.17
N ASP A 152 -23.72 -9.18 8.40
CA ASP A 152 -24.81 -8.73 7.55
C ASP A 152 -24.39 -8.47 6.10
N ASP A 153 -25.23 -7.78 5.32
CA ASP A 153 -24.99 -7.49 3.91
C ASP A 153 -23.93 -6.42 3.66
N THR A 154 -23.38 -5.81 4.73
CA THR A 154 -22.27 -4.85 4.64
C THR A 154 -20.89 -5.50 4.80
N ASP A 155 -20.83 -6.82 5.00
CA ASP A 155 -19.57 -7.56 5.04
C ASP A 155 -18.80 -7.39 3.73
N GLY A 156 -17.56 -6.91 3.81
CA GLY A 156 -16.75 -6.57 2.65
C GLY A 156 -17.03 -5.19 2.02
N ASP A 157 -17.90 -4.37 2.59
CA ASP A 157 -18.03 -2.97 2.17
C ASP A 157 -16.78 -2.18 2.54
N VAL A 158 -16.54 -1.07 1.83
CA VAL A 158 -15.37 -0.23 2.06
C VAL A 158 -15.77 1.07 2.73
N ARG A 159 -15.19 1.34 3.90
CA ARG A 159 -15.33 2.60 4.62
C ARG A 159 -14.06 3.44 4.45
N GLN A 160 -14.23 4.74 4.22
CA GLN A 160 -13.14 5.71 4.07
C GLN A 160 -13.04 6.61 5.29
N TYR A 161 -11.80 6.89 5.70
CA TYR A 161 -11.39 7.94 6.62
C TYR A 161 -10.54 8.96 5.86
N ALA A 162 -10.83 10.25 6.01
CA ALA A 162 -10.13 11.29 5.26
C ALA A 162 -8.68 11.48 5.71
N SER A 163 -8.33 11.07 6.92
CA SER A 163 -7.00 11.23 7.51
C SER A 163 -6.65 10.12 8.50
N LEU A 164 -5.37 10.06 8.91
CA LEU A 164 -4.94 9.17 9.98
C LEU A 164 -5.62 9.53 11.31
N ALA A 165 -5.85 10.81 11.59
CA ALA A 165 -6.51 11.23 12.83
C ALA A 165 -7.97 10.71 12.91
N ASP A 166 -8.67 10.75 11.78
CA ASP A 166 -10.02 10.21 11.65
C ASP A 166 -10.04 8.69 11.84
N LEU A 167 -9.09 7.98 11.23
CA LEU A 167 -8.91 6.53 11.41
C LEU A 167 -8.66 6.17 12.88
N LEU A 168 -7.71 6.84 13.54
CA LEU A 168 -7.31 6.56 14.93
C LEU A 168 -8.41 6.84 15.95
N THR A 169 -9.47 7.54 15.55
CA THR A 169 -10.59 7.90 16.44
C THR A 169 -11.93 7.28 16.00
N ASP A 170 -11.95 6.54 14.90
CA ASP A 170 -13.18 6.09 14.22
C ASP A 170 -14.20 7.23 14.06
N THR A 171 -13.73 8.39 13.57
CA THR A 171 -14.60 9.54 13.31
C THR A 171 -14.52 9.98 11.86
N GLY A 172 -15.54 10.71 11.38
CA GLY A 172 -15.53 11.28 10.03
C GLY A 172 -15.57 10.25 8.89
N ALA A 173 -16.01 9.02 9.19
CA ALA A 173 -16.00 7.94 8.23
C ALA A 173 -17.21 8.00 7.28
N ASN A 174 -16.99 7.66 6.01
CA ASN A 174 -18.04 7.54 5.00
C ASN A 174 -17.99 6.16 4.32
N LEU A 175 -19.14 5.65 3.88
CA LEU A 175 -19.17 4.51 2.98
C LEU A 175 -18.55 4.93 1.63
N ALA A 176 -17.47 4.27 1.24
CA ALA A 176 -16.72 4.55 0.03
C ALA A 176 -17.20 3.70 -1.14
N ALA A 177 -17.50 2.42 -0.91
CA ALA A 177 -17.98 1.51 -1.94
C ALA A 177 -18.79 0.35 -1.33
N PRO A 178 -20.03 0.10 -1.80
CA PRO A 178 -20.82 -1.07 -1.40
C PRO A 178 -20.48 -2.25 -2.33
N TYR A 179 -19.57 -3.11 -1.89
CA TYR A 179 -19.10 -4.23 -2.71
C TYR A 179 -19.74 -5.55 -2.31
N GLY A 180 -19.88 -5.81 -1.01
CA GLY A 180 -20.18 -7.15 -0.50
C GLY A 180 -19.06 -8.17 -0.80
N GLY A 181 -18.48 -8.78 0.23
CA GLY A 181 -17.52 -9.87 0.10
C GLY A 181 -16.14 -9.51 -0.47
N ASN A 182 -15.74 -8.24 -0.43
CA ASN A 182 -14.32 -7.88 -0.58
C ASN A 182 -13.52 -8.37 0.63
N LEU A 183 -12.30 -8.87 0.43
CA LEU A 183 -11.42 -9.32 1.51
C LEU A 183 -10.39 -8.25 1.88
N LEU A 184 -9.87 -7.50 0.91
CA LEU A 184 -8.99 -6.37 1.20
C LEU A 184 -8.88 -5.49 -0.03
N ASN A 185 -8.48 -4.25 0.18
CA ASN A 185 -8.15 -3.31 -0.89
C ASN A 185 -6.74 -2.75 -0.72
N PHE A 186 -6.20 -2.17 -1.79
CA PHE A 186 -4.98 -1.38 -1.73
C PHE A 186 -4.89 -0.39 -2.89
N TYR A 187 -4.19 0.71 -2.65
CA TYR A 187 -3.79 1.64 -3.68
C TYR A 187 -2.39 1.28 -4.19
N TYR A 188 -2.23 1.40 -5.50
CA TYR A 188 -0.99 1.17 -6.21
C TYR A 188 -0.72 2.38 -7.12
N PRO A 189 0.39 3.12 -6.90
CA PRO A 189 0.59 4.43 -7.52
C PRO A 189 0.99 4.36 -9.00
N ASP A 190 1.46 3.22 -9.49
CA ASP A 190 1.90 3.08 -10.86
C ASP A 190 0.79 2.54 -11.76
N GLU A 191 0.83 2.92 -13.03
CA GLU A 191 -0.20 2.60 -14.02
C GLU A 191 0.21 1.40 -14.90
N ASP A 192 0.99 0.45 -14.35
CA ASP A 192 1.53 -0.69 -15.11
C ASP A 192 0.59 -1.91 -15.17
N ALA A 193 -0.59 -1.83 -14.57
CA ALA A 193 -1.57 -2.91 -14.60
C ALA A 193 -2.25 -3.01 -15.98
N PRO A 194 -2.28 -4.19 -16.61
CA PRO A 194 -2.84 -4.34 -17.94
C PRO A 194 -4.36 -4.14 -17.90
N SER A 195 -4.91 -3.44 -18.90
CA SER A 195 -6.36 -3.29 -19.00
C SER A 195 -6.99 -4.51 -19.65
N ASN A 196 -8.09 -5.01 -19.09
CA ASN A 196 -8.98 -6.01 -19.68
C ASN A 196 -10.09 -5.37 -20.55
N ARG A 197 -10.16 -4.02 -20.61
CA ARG A 197 -11.09 -3.30 -21.47
C ARG A 197 -10.47 -3.06 -22.83
N ASP A 198 -11.21 -3.40 -23.88
CA ASP A 198 -10.86 -3.03 -25.26
C ASP A 198 -10.95 -1.51 -25.43
N ALA A 199 -9.82 -0.81 -25.49
CA ALA A 199 -9.73 0.58 -25.93
C ALA A 199 -8.33 0.86 -26.50
N PRO A 200 -8.14 1.87 -27.37
CA PRO A 200 -6.92 2.00 -28.17
C PRO A 200 -5.69 2.24 -27.27
N ASN A 201 -4.87 1.21 -27.09
CA ASN A 201 -3.46 1.09 -26.67
C ASN A 201 -2.75 2.13 -25.75
N ASP A 202 -3.42 3.15 -25.23
CA ASP A 202 -2.86 4.29 -24.48
C ASP A 202 -3.60 4.54 -23.15
N THR A 203 -4.43 3.60 -22.68
CA THR A 203 -5.18 3.76 -21.42
C THR A 203 -4.24 3.53 -20.22
N PRO A 204 -4.23 4.43 -19.22
CA PRO A 204 -3.64 4.18 -17.91
C PRO A 204 -4.02 2.80 -17.34
N GLY A 205 -3.10 2.16 -16.61
CA GLY A 205 -3.40 0.97 -15.82
C GLY A 205 -4.23 1.29 -14.57
N ALA A 206 -4.75 0.24 -13.92
CA ALA A 206 -5.48 0.37 -12.66
C ALA A 206 -4.58 0.85 -11.50
N ASN A 207 -5.13 1.70 -10.62
CA ASN A 207 -4.46 2.15 -9.39
C ASN A 207 -5.17 1.68 -8.11
N TYR A 208 -6.45 1.35 -8.21
CA TYR A 208 -7.27 0.93 -7.07
C TYR A 208 -7.53 -0.56 -7.20
N PHE A 209 -7.06 -1.34 -6.23
CA PHE A 209 -7.15 -2.78 -6.28
C PHE A 209 -7.94 -3.33 -5.11
N GLN A 210 -8.60 -4.45 -5.36
CA GLN A 210 -9.23 -5.25 -4.33
C GLN A 210 -9.00 -6.74 -4.55
N ILE A 211 -9.15 -7.51 -3.49
CA ILE A 211 -9.16 -8.97 -3.56
C ILE A 211 -10.55 -9.43 -3.14
N ALA A 212 -11.34 -9.84 -4.12
CA ALA A 212 -12.69 -10.33 -3.87
C ALA A 212 -12.68 -11.68 -3.14
N GLY A 213 -13.78 -12.04 -2.48
CA GLY A 213 -13.95 -13.28 -1.71
C GLY A 213 -13.71 -14.57 -2.51
N ASN A 214 -13.79 -14.51 -3.83
CA ASN A 214 -13.45 -15.60 -4.74
C ASN A 214 -11.94 -15.70 -5.07
N GLY A 215 -11.11 -14.87 -4.44
CA GLY A 215 -9.65 -14.82 -4.61
C GLY A 215 -9.17 -14.14 -5.89
N GLN A 216 -10.03 -13.37 -6.56
CA GLN A 216 -9.65 -12.55 -7.72
C GLN A 216 -9.04 -11.24 -7.25
N LEU A 217 -7.88 -10.89 -7.81
CA LEU A 217 -7.37 -9.52 -7.77
C LEU A 217 -8.05 -8.73 -8.87
N GLU A 218 -8.75 -7.67 -8.49
CA GLU A 218 -9.53 -6.81 -9.37
C GLU A 218 -8.98 -5.39 -9.28
N GLY A 219 -8.84 -4.71 -10.42
CA GLY A 219 -8.28 -3.37 -10.49
C GLY A 219 -9.21 -2.39 -11.19
N PHE A 220 -9.18 -1.13 -10.75
CA PHE A 220 -9.99 -0.01 -11.22
C PHE A 220 -9.07 1.18 -11.50
N LEU A 221 -9.39 1.95 -12.55
CA LEU A 221 -8.59 3.09 -12.98
C LEU A 221 -8.62 4.21 -11.95
N SER A 222 -9.81 4.55 -11.47
CA SER A 222 -10.02 5.67 -10.55
C SER A 222 -10.79 5.26 -9.31
N LEU A 223 -10.69 6.07 -8.26
CA LEU A 223 -11.52 5.93 -7.06
C LEU A 223 -13.01 6.03 -7.40
N ALA A 224 -13.38 6.86 -8.38
CA ALA A 224 -14.76 6.99 -8.82
C ALA A 224 -15.28 5.72 -9.50
N ASP A 225 -14.45 5.07 -10.33
CA ASP A 225 -14.77 3.75 -10.90
C ASP A 225 -14.90 2.71 -9.80
N TYR A 226 -13.96 2.72 -8.84
CA TYR A 226 -13.97 1.82 -7.69
C TYR A 226 -15.19 2.02 -6.79
N ALA A 227 -15.64 3.24 -6.56
CA ALA A 227 -16.77 3.52 -5.66
C ALA A 227 -18.15 3.25 -6.29
N SER A 228 -18.23 3.21 -7.62
CA SER A 228 -19.52 3.27 -8.33
C SER A 228 -20.15 1.92 -8.64
N ASP A 229 -19.40 0.97 -9.20
CA ASP A 229 -19.92 -0.33 -9.63
C ASP A 229 -18.78 -1.36 -9.76
N PRO A 230 -18.90 -2.58 -9.20
CA PRO A 230 -17.93 -3.65 -9.42
C PRO A 230 -17.64 -4.00 -10.88
N ASN A 231 -18.57 -3.73 -11.79
CA ASN A 231 -18.42 -3.91 -13.24
C ASN A 231 -17.52 -2.86 -13.90
N ASN A 232 -17.05 -1.87 -13.13
CA ASN A 232 -16.07 -0.89 -13.61
C ASN A 232 -14.63 -1.38 -13.57
N ARG A 233 -14.38 -2.59 -13.09
CA ARG A 233 -13.06 -3.22 -13.09
C ARG A 233 -12.44 -3.23 -14.48
N THR A 234 -11.19 -2.81 -14.56
CA THR A 234 -10.35 -2.77 -15.75
C THR A 234 -9.21 -3.77 -15.68
N PHE A 235 -9.06 -4.50 -14.59
CA PHE A 235 -8.10 -5.60 -14.46
C PHE A 235 -8.74 -6.70 -13.62
N GLN A 236 -8.48 -7.96 -13.97
CA GLN A 236 -8.94 -9.10 -13.21
C GLN A 236 -8.04 -10.31 -13.44
N GLN A 237 -7.55 -10.91 -12.35
CA GLN A 237 -6.82 -12.17 -12.41
C GLN A 237 -6.98 -12.99 -11.13
N GLY A 238 -6.79 -14.31 -11.21
CA GLY A 238 -6.70 -15.15 -10.02
C GLY A 238 -5.44 -14.83 -9.22
N PHE A 239 -5.59 -14.53 -7.93
CA PHE A 239 -4.46 -14.19 -7.07
C PHE A 239 -4.39 -15.05 -5.79
N GLY A 240 -5.52 -15.46 -5.25
CA GLY A 240 -5.59 -16.37 -4.10
C GLY A 240 -6.53 -15.88 -3.00
N SER A 241 -6.90 -16.79 -2.12
CA SER A 241 -7.68 -16.53 -0.91
C SER A 241 -6.79 -16.51 0.34
N GLY A 242 -7.36 -16.12 1.49
CA GLY A 242 -6.65 -16.14 2.77
C GLY A 242 -5.56 -15.07 2.86
N LEU A 243 -5.80 -13.88 2.30
CA LEU A 243 -4.88 -12.75 2.41
C LEU A 243 -5.29 -11.84 3.56
N ARG A 244 -4.30 -11.25 4.25
CA ARG A 244 -4.48 -10.33 5.37
C ARG A 244 -4.09 -8.90 5.03
N ALA A 245 -3.21 -8.73 4.06
CA ALA A 245 -2.79 -7.42 3.62
C ALA A 245 -2.22 -7.49 2.20
N ALA A 246 -2.40 -6.39 1.47
CA ALA A 246 -1.58 -6.03 0.33
C ALA A 246 -1.37 -4.52 0.37
N PHE A 247 -0.16 -4.04 0.06
CA PHE A 247 0.09 -2.60 -0.05
C PHE A 247 1.30 -2.32 -0.92
N ALA A 248 1.26 -1.18 -1.62
CA ALA A 248 2.37 -0.68 -2.40
C ALA A 248 3.27 0.24 -1.56
N VAL A 249 4.57 0.16 -1.81
CA VAL A 249 5.58 1.08 -1.27
C VAL A 249 6.04 1.94 -2.45
N PRO A 250 5.60 3.21 -2.52
CA PRO A 250 6.03 4.11 -3.58
C PRO A 250 7.55 4.28 -3.54
N GLU A 251 8.19 4.27 -4.71
CA GLU A 251 9.60 4.63 -4.80
C GLU A 251 9.79 6.10 -4.38
N PRO A 252 10.88 6.44 -3.67
CA PRO A 252 11.20 7.84 -3.42
C PRO A 252 11.39 8.55 -4.76
N SER A 253 10.49 9.48 -5.09
CA SER A 253 10.51 10.13 -6.40
C SER A 253 11.89 10.74 -6.69
N ALA A 254 12.35 10.66 -7.93
CA ALA A 254 13.67 11.16 -8.35
C ALA A 254 13.89 12.66 -7.99
N LEU A 255 12.80 13.42 -7.82
CA LEU A 255 12.80 14.80 -7.32
C LEU A 255 13.36 14.92 -5.89
N TRP A 256 13.08 13.97 -5.00
CA TRP A 256 13.66 13.94 -3.65
C TRP A 256 15.16 13.61 -3.69
N LEU A 257 15.56 12.62 -4.48
CA LEU A 257 16.97 12.24 -4.63
C LEU A 257 17.83 13.37 -5.22
N THR A 258 17.29 14.10 -6.20
CA THR A 258 17.96 15.28 -6.78
C THR A 258 18.00 16.47 -5.83
N ALA A 259 16.95 16.71 -5.03
CA ALA A 259 16.95 17.74 -3.99
C ALA A 259 17.98 17.47 -2.88
N PHE A 260 18.09 16.21 -2.41
CA PHE A 260 19.12 15.81 -1.45
C PHE A 260 20.53 15.93 -2.03
N ALA A 261 20.75 15.51 -3.28
CA ALA A 261 22.03 15.66 -3.96
C ALA A 261 22.42 17.14 -4.13
N ALA A 262 21.47 18.00 -4.51
CA ALA A 262 21.68 19.44 -4.64
C ALA A 262 22.00 20.11 -3.30
N ALA A 263 21.25 19.79 -2.24
CA ALA A 263 21.50 20.30 -0.89
C ALA A 263 22.88 19.88 -0.34
N SER A 264 23.29 18.65 -0.63
CA SER A 264 24.60 18.10 -0.27
C SER A 264 25.74 18.81 -1.00
N ALA A 265 25.56 19.09 -2.29
CA ALA A 265 26.53 19.84 -3.10
C ALA A 265 26.66 21.30 -2.64
N PHE A 266 25.55 21.96 -2.28
CA PHE A 266 25.57 23.33 -1.74
C PHE A 266 26.24 23.43 -0.37
N ARG A 267 26.07 22.44 0.53
CA ARG A 267 26.80 22.41 1.82
C ARG A 267 28.31 22.28 1.63
N ARG A 268 28.76 21.41 0.71
CA ARG A 268 30.20 21.26 0.41
C ARG A 268 30.81 22.53 -0.17
N ARG A 269 30.08 23.27 -1.01
CA ARG A 269 30.52 24.58 -1.55
C ARG A 269 30.72 25.65 -0.48
N ARG A 270 29.88 25.69 0.57
CA ARG A 270 30.05 26.67 1.66
C ARG A 270 31.27 26.36 2.54
N ALA A 271 31.60 25.08 2.71
CA ALA A 271 32.77 24.68 3.51
C ALA A 271 34.12 25.00 2.83
N SER A 272 34.16 25.09 1.49
CA SER A 272 35.40 25.31 0.73
C SER A 272 35.70 26.78 0.40
N VAL A 273 34.89 27.73 0.85
CA VAL A 273 35.10 29.19 0.63
C VAL A 273 35.71 29.88 1.88
N SER A 274 35.97 29.11 2.95
CA SER A 274 36.50 29.58 4.23
C SER A 274 38.03 29.48 4.39
N HIS A 275 38.80 29.41 3.30
CA HIS A 275 40.27 29.40 3.33
C HIS A 275 40.87 30.40 2.34
#